data_AF-A0A497SNC5-F1
#
_entry.id   AF-A0A497SNC5-F1
#
_cell.length_a   1.000
_cell.length_b   1.000
_cell.length_c   1.000
_cell.angle_alpha   90.00
_cell.angle_beta   90.00
_cell.angle_gamma   90.00
#
_symmetry.space_group_name_H-M   'P 1'
#
loop_
_entity.id
_entity.type
_entity.pdbx_description
1 polymer ?
#
loop_
_entity_poly.entity_id
_entity_poly.type
_entity_poly.pdbx_seq_one_letter_code
_entity_poly.pdbx_strand_id
1 'polypeptide(L)' 'MAQKARIKLTGTDPKAIDEICNRIREIGKKTGVSIRGPIPLPTKKLRVPVMKTHCGDGTGHGNTTWDRWEMRIHK' A
#
# COMPACT_ATOMS: atom_id res chain seq x y z
N MET A 1 -25.65 -19.33 -11.63
CA MET A 1 -25.08 -18.27 -10.76
C MET A 1 -24.35 -17.27 -11.66
N ALA A 2 -24.62 -15.96 -11.55
CA ALA A 2 -23.89 -14.97 -12.34
C ALA A 2 -22.42 -14.89 -11.92
N GLN A 3 -21.49 -14.90 -12.88
CA GLN A 3 -20.06 -14.79 -12.62
C GLN A 3 -19.73 -13.40 -12.09
N LYS A 4 -19.13 -13.32 -10.89
CA LYS A 4 -18.73 -12.07 -10.26
C LYS A 4 -17.23 -11.85 -10.43
N ALA A 5 -16.83 -10.87 -11.23
CA ALA A 5 -15.45 -10.42 -11.28
C ALA A 5 -15.09 -9.68 -9.98
N ARG A 6 -13.92 -9.96 -9.41
CA ARG A 6 -13.38 -9.27 -8.23
C ARG A 6 -12.05 -8.64 -8.59
N ILE A 7 -12.00 -7.32 -8.61
CA ILE A 7 -10.78 -6.54 -8.86
C ILE A 7 -10.19 -6.18 -7.50
N LYS A 8 -8.92 -6.51 -7.27
CA LYS A 8 -8.15 -6.07 -6.10
C LYS A 8 -7.03 -5.17 -6.60
N LEU A 9 -7.04 -3.93 -6.17
CA LEU A 9 -5.94 -2.99 -6.44
C LEU A 9 -4.98 -3.02 -5.27
N THR A 10 -3.69 -2.96 -5.54
CA THR A 10 -2.67 -2.85 -4.49
C THR A 10 -1.57 -1.94 -4.98
N GLY A 11 -1.10 -1.03 -4.14
CA GLY A 11 -0.04 -0.10 -4.52
C GLY A 11 0.54 0.62 -3.31
N THR A 12 1.63 1.33 -3.54
CA THR A 12 2.35 2.10 -2.51
C THR A 12 1.83 3.52 -2.37
N ASP A 13 1.37 4.14 -3.47
CA ASP A 13 0.79 5.48 -3.47
C ASP A 13 -0.75 5.41 -3.37
N PRO A 14 -1.37 6.04 -2.35
CA PRO A 14 -2.82 6.00 -2.20
C PRO A 14 -3.55 6.82 -3.27
N LYS A 15 -3.00 7.95 -3.71
CA LYS A 15 -3.67 8.85 -4.68
C LYS A 15 -3.81 8.18 -6.04
N ALA A 16 -2.77 7.50 -6.50
CA ALA A 16 -2.78 6.76 -7.75
C ALA A 16 -3.82 5.62 -7.73
N ILE A 17 -3.98 4.92 -6.60
CA ILE A 17 -4.99 3.86 -6.46
C ILE A 17 -6.40 4.44 -6.51
N ASP A 18 -6.64 5.57 -5.83
CA ASP A 18 -7.94 6.23 -5.85
C ASP A 18 -8.31 6.72 -7.25
N GLU A 19 -7.35 7.27 -8.00
CA GLU A 19 -7.55 7.68 -9.40
C GLU A 19 -7.95 6.49 -10.29
N ILE A 20 -7.22 5.37 -10.19
CA ILE A 20 -7.52 4.15 -10.94
C ILE A 20 -8.89 3.59 -10.54
N CYS A 21 -9.21 3.61 -9.25
CA CYS A 21 -10.49 3.14 -8.74
C CYS A 21 -11.66 3.95 -9.31
N ASN A 22 -11.53 5.29 -9.33
CA ASN A 22 -12.52 6.18 -9.91
C ASN A 22 -12.71 5.92 -11.41
N ARG A 23 -11.61 5.73 -12.15
CA ARG A 23 -11.67 5.41 -13.58
C ARG A 23 -12.40 4.08 -13.84
N ILE A 24 -12.14 3.05 -13.06
CA ILE A 24 -12.84 1.76 -13.16
C ILE A 24 -14.33 1.93 -12.87
N ARG A 25 -14.68 2.73 -11.87
CA ARG A 25 -16.08 3.03 -11.52
C ARG A 25 -16.80 3.74 -12.66
N GLU A 26 -16.17 4.71 -13.30
CA GLU A 26 -16.74 5.40 -14.47
C GLU A 26 -16.96 4.47 -15.65
N ILE A 27 -15.99 3.59 -15.95
CA ILE A 27 -16.12 2.59 -17.02
C ILE A 27 -17.30 1.66 -16.71
N GLY A 28 -17.38 1.11 -15.50
CA GLY A 28 -18.47 0.20 -15.14
C GLY A 28 -19.85 0.87 -15.16
N LYS A 29 -19.94 2.17 -14.81
CA LYS A 29 -21.17 2.96 -14.98
C LYS A 29 -21.56 3.12 -16.46
N LYS A 30 -20.59 3.42 -17.33
CA LYS A 30 -20.83 3.55 -18.79
C LYS A 30 -21.28 2.22 -19.41
N THR A 31 -20.76 1.10 -18.95
CA THR A 31 -21.13 -0.24 -19.43
C THR A 31 -22.43 -0.78 -18.81
N GLY A 32 -22.98 -0.11 -17.78
CA GLY A 32 -24.22 -0.55 -17.11
C GLY A 32 -24.05 -1.79 -16.23
N VAL A 33 -22.83 -2.12 -15.79
CA VAL A 33 -22.55 -3.30 -14.97
C VAL A 33 -22.86 -3.00 -13.49
N SER A 34 -23.42 -3.97 -12.77
CA SER A 34 -23.64 -3.87 -11.32
C SER A 34 -22.30 -3.87 -10.57
N ILE A 35 -21.94 -2.73 -9.99
CA ILE A 35 -20.70 -2.55 -9.20
C ILE A 35 -21.05 -2.57 -7.72
N ARG A 36 -20.39 -3.44 -6.96
CA ARG A 36 -20.24 -3.26 -5.51
C ARG A 36 -19.05 -2.33 -5.32
N GLY A 37 -19.28 -1.16 -4.71
CA GLY A 37 -18.35 -0.03 -4.68
C GLY A 37 -16.94 -0.33 -4.15
N PRO A 38 -16.05 0.67 -4.14
CA PRO A 38 -14.72 0.50 -3.55
C PRO A 38 -14.83 0.11 -2.08
N ILE A 39 -14.23 -1.03 -1.72
CA ILE A 39 -14.14 -1.49 -0.34
C ILE A 39 -12.67 -1.30 0.06
N PRO A 40 -12.32 -0.19 0.75
CA PRO A 40 -10.95 0.02 1.19
C PRO A 40 -10.59 -1.04 2.23
N LEU A 41 -9.43 -1.67 2.05
CA LEU A 41 -8.91 -2.64 3.00
C LEU A 41 -7.82 -1.99 3.87
N PRO A 42 -7.55 -2.53 5.07
CA PRO A 42 -6.49 -2.02 5.92
C PRO A 42 -5.14 -1.99 5.21
N THR A 43 -4.46 -0.84 5.27
CA THR A 43 -3.13 -0.65 4.71
C THR A 43 -2.11 -1.51 5.47
N LYS A 44 -1.32 -2.31 4.75
CA LYS A 44 -0.22 -3.05 5.35
C LYS A 44 0.97 -2.11 5.54
N LYS A 45 1.51 -2.06 6.76
CA LYS A 45 2.72 -1.30 7.09
C LYS A 45 3.87 -2.27 7.29
N LEU A 46 4.87 -2.20 6.41
CA LEU A 46 6.12 -2.96 6.53
C LEU A 46 7.15 -2.03 7.17
N ARG A 47 7.63 -2.40 8.36
CA ARG A 47 8.63 -1.63 9.11
C ARG A 47 9.94 -2.40 9.11
N VAL A 48 11.00 -1.77 8.60
CA VAL A 48 12.34 -2.35 8.55
C VAL A 48 13.30 -1.41 9.28
N PRO A 49 13.59 -1.68 10.56
CA PRO A 49 14.65 -0.99 11.26
C PRO A 49 16.01 -1.51 10.78
N VAL A 50 16.91 -0.61 10.38
CA VAL A 50 18.26 -0.94 9.92
C VAL A 50 19.26 -0.20 10.79
N MET A 51 20.33 -0.88 11.24
CA MET A 51 21.42 -0.22 11.94
C MET A 51 22.23 0.60 10.93
N LYS A 52 22.53 1.86 11.25
CA LYS A 52 23.32 2.72 10.34
C LYS A 52 24.76 2.25 10.20
N THR A 53 25.32 1.74 11.29
CA THR A 53 26.72 1.31 11.37
C THR A 53 26.86 -0.13 10.90
N HIS A 54 27.90 -0.39 10.11
CA HIS A 54 28.17 -1.70 9.52
C HIS A 54 28.96 -2.65 10.45
N CYS A 55 29.78 -2.13 11.37
CA CYS A 55 30.69 -2.95 12.18
C CYS A 55 30.13 -3.46 13.52
N GLY A 56 28.92 -3.08 13.93
CA GLY A 56 28.29 -3.61 15.16
C GLY A 56 28.85 -3.07 16.48
N ASP A 57 30.05 -2.49 16.48
CA ASP A 57 30.56 -1.58 17.49
C ASP A 57 29.82 -0.25 17.36
N GLY A 58 28.82 -0.05 18.22
CA GLY A 58 28.23 1.27 18.44
C GLY A 58 29.37 2.24 18.70
N THR A 59 29.56 3.17 17.77
CA THR A 59 30.63 4.19 17.75
C THR A 59 31.04 4.59 19.16
N GLY A 60 32.34 4.65 19.45
CA GLY A 60 32.98 4.82 20.78
C GLY A 60 32.50 5.96 21.71
N HIS A 61 31.37 6.60 21.45
CA HIS A 61 30.64 7.57 22.26
C HIS A 61 29.16 7.17 22.50
N GLY A 62 28.86 5.87 22.62
CA GLY A 62 27.68 5.36 23.33
C GLY A 62 26.30 5.55 22.67
N ASN A 63 26.20 5.85 21.38
CA ASN A 63 24.89 6.04 20.74
C ASN A 63 24.70 5.20 19.47
N THR A 64 23.95 4.10 19.59
CA THR A 64 23.59 3.23 18.45
C THR A 64 22.47 3.89 17.64
N THR A 65 22.79 4.40 16.46
CA THR A 65 21.79 5.02 15.57
C THR A 65 21.12 4.02 14.65
N TRP A 66 19.78 4.10 14.57
CA TRP A 66 18.94 3.23 13.74
C TRP A 66 18.14 4.05 12.73
N ASP A 67 18.12 3.61 11.47
CA ASP A 67 17.16 4.08 10.48
C ASP A 67 15.87 3.28 10.56
N ARG A 68 14.74 3.98 10.41
CA ARG A 68 13.41 3.38 10.44
C ARG A 68 12.75 3.56 9.08
N TRP A 69 12.84 2.53 8.25
CA TRP A 69 12.18 2.52 6.96
C TRP A 69 10.76 1.98 7.11
N GLU A 70 9.78 2.66 6.50
CA GLU A 70 8.39 2.20 6.44
C GLU A 70 7.91 2.19 5.00
N MET A 71 7.43 1.03 4.53
CA MET A 71 6.68 0.91 3.28
C MET A 71 5.21 0.67 3.60
N ARG A 72 4.33 1.45 2.98
CA ARG A 72 2.88 1.31 3.10
C ARG A 72 2.33 0.70 1.83
N ILE A 73 1.53 -0.35 1.97
CA ILE A 73 0.83 -1.00 0.85
C ILE A 73 -0.66 -0.82 1.08
N HIS A 74 -1.26 0.01 0.23
CA HIS A 74 -2.68 0.32 0.18
C HIS A 74 -3.41 -0.72 -0.67
N LYS A 75 -4.66 -1.02 -0.31
CA LYS A 75 -5.46 -2.12 -0.86
C LYS A 75 -6.93 -1.75 -0.97
#